data_AF-A0A520FJG4-F1
#
_entry.id   AF-A0A520FJG4-F1
#
_cell.length_a   1.000
_cell.length_b   1.000
_cell.length_c   1.000
_cell.angle_alpha   90.00
_cell.angle_beta   90.00
_cell.angle_gamma   90.00
#
_symmetry.space_group_name_H-M   'P 1'
#
loop_
_entity.id
_entity.type
_entity.pdbx_description
1 polymer ?
#
loop_
_entity_poly.entity_id
_entity_poly.type
_entity_poly.pdbx_seq_one_letter_code
_entity_poly.pdbx_strand_id
1 'polypeptide(L)'
;MNAATDRQWAIRDAVLRWLLAKVTEGYRSPILDPDVIGETVGWAPSPLTRDEVADASNYLYREGYVTGVPVMGIGIPRPMLTVAGRRVAEAGRSLRPANRDHSVEVGIAT
;
A
#
# COMPACT_ATOMS: atom_id res chain seq x y z
N MET A 1 -4.13 -12.55 -15.08
CA MET A 1 -4.19 -11.69 -13.88
C MET A 1 -5.63 -11.20 -13.71
N ASN A 2 -6.13 -11.12 -12.48
CA ASN A 2 -7.50 -10.67 -12.20
C ASN A 2 -7.47 -9.17 -11.84
N ALA A 3 -8.28 -8.37 -12.54
CA ALA A 3 -8.39 -6.92 -12.34
C ALA A 3 -8.67 -6.52 -10.88
N ALA A 4 -9.43 -7.34 -10.15
CA ALA A 4 -9.69 -7.11 -8.73
C ALA A 4 -8.40 -7.19 -7.89
N THR A 5 -7.53 -8.17 -8.18
CA THR A 5 -6.23 -8.33 -7.51
C THR A 5 -5.27 -7.20 -7.90
N ASP A 6 -5.27 -6.78 -9.17
CA ASP A 6 -4.43 -5.67 -9.64
C ASP A 6 -4.82 -4.35 -8.96
N ARG A 7 -6.13 -4.09 -8.84
CA ARG A 7 -6.66 -2.91 -8.13
C ARG A 7 -6.24 -2.91 -6.66
N GLN A 8 -6.37 -4.03 -5.96
CA GLN A 8 -5.96 -4.12 -4.55
C GLN A 8 -4.48 -3.80 -4.33
N TRP A 9 -3.59 -4.27 -5.21
CA TRP A 9 -2.16 -3.93 -5.13
C TRP A 9 -1.92 -2.44 -5.39
N ALA A 10 -2.56 -1.87 -6.40
CA ALA A 10 -2.44 -0.44 -6.69
C ALA A 10 -2.92 0.43 -5.53
N ILE A 11 -4.00 0.04 -4.82
CA ILE A 11 -4.50 0.76 -3.65
C ILE A 11 -3.49 0.69 -2.49
N ARG A 12 -2.86 -0.47 -2.24
CA ARG A 12 -1.82 -0.60 -1.21
C ARG A 12 -0.65 0.34 -1.48
N ASP A 13 -0.20 0.40 -2.73
CA ASP A 13 0.85 1.32 -3.15
C ASP A 13 0.43 2.79 -3.02
N ALA A 14 -0.84 3.11 -3.32
CA ALA A 14 -1.39 4.45 -3.19
C ALA A 14 -1.44 4.90 -1.72
N VAL A 15 -1.97 4.07 -0.82
CA VAL A 15 -2.02 4.37 0.62
C VAL A 15 -0.61 4.55 1.19
N LEU A 16 0.34 3.70 0.79
CA LEU A 16 1.73 3.82 1.26
C LEU A 16 2.39 5.12 0.78
N ARG A 17 2.20 5.50 -0.50
CA ARG A 17 2.69 6.77 -1.05
C ARG A 17 2.06 7.98 -0.36
N TRP A 18 0.76 7.94 -0.12
CA TRP A 18 0.06 8.99 0.61
C TRP A 18 0.60 9.17 2.03
N LEU A 19 0.87 8.07 2.75
CA LEU A 19 1.46 8.14 4.09
C LEU A 19 2.84 8.79 4.09
N LEU A 20 3.67 8.48 3.09
CA LEU A 20 4.98 9.13 2.94
C LEU A 20 4.83 10.63 2.70
N ALA A 21 3.90 11.05 1.84
CA ALA A 21 3.61 12.46 1.59
C ALA A 21 3.19 13.17 2.89
N LYS A 22 2.24 12.61 3.64
CA LYS A 22 1.77 13.19 4.91
C LYS A 22 2.86 13.30 5.96
N VAL A 23 3.71 12.29 6.06
CA VAL A 23 4.84 12.31 7.00
C VAL A 23 5.89 13.36 6.59
N THR A 24 6.10 13.57 5.30
CA THR A 24 6.97 14.63 4.76
C THR A 24 6.42 16.02 5.05
N GLU A 25 5.09 16.18 5.01
CA GLU A 25 4.37 17.39 5.44
C GLU A 25 4.37 17.60 6.98
N GLY A 26 4.91 16.65 7.76
CA GLY A 26 4.97 16.71 9.22
C GLY A 26 3.82 15.99 9.96
N TYR A 27 2.85 15.43 9.23
CA TYR A 27 1.73 14.69 9.82
C TYR A 27 2.11 13.23 10.11
N ARG A 28 2.28 12.90 11.39
CA ARG A 28 2.72 11.56 11.82
C ARG A 28 1.60 10.53 11.94
N SER A 29 0.35 10.96 12.11
CA SER A 29 -0.80 10.08 12.36
C SER A 29 -2.05 10.64 11.63
N PRO A 30 -2.03 10.65 10.29
CA PRO A 30 -3.12 11.18 9.48
C PRO A 30 -4.35 10.26 9.55
N ILE A 31 -5.54 10.82 9.32
CA ILE A 31 -6.79 10.05 9.24
C ILE A 31 -6.90 9.48 7.83
N LEU A 32 -7.21 8.19 7.70
CA LEU A 32 -7.50 7.59 6.40
C LEU A 32 -8.80 8.14 5.83
N ASP A 33 -8.69 8.84 4.71
CA ASP A 33 -9.80 9.40 3.96
C ASP A 33 -9.62 9.07 2.47
N PRO A 34 -10.51 8.27 1.85
CA PRO A 34 -10.34 7.81 0.47
C PRO A 34 -10.24 8.96 -0.55
N ASP A 35 -10.98 10.04 -0.37
CA ASP A 35 -11.01 11.17 -1.29
C ASP A 35 -9.68 11.93 -1.20
N VAL A 36 -9.22 12.22 0.01
CA VAL A 36 -7.93 12.90 0.25
C VAL A 36 -6.76 12.05 -0.24
N ILE A 37 -6.81 10.73 -0.02
CA ILE A 37 -5.78 9.80 -0.54
C ILE A 37 -5.75 9.87 -2.06
N GLY A 38 -6.92 9.74 -2.70
CA GLY A 38 -7.06 9.76 -4.14
C GLY A 38 -6.53 11.05 -4.77
N GLU A 39 -6.89 12.20 -4.20
CA GLU A 39 -6.41 13.51 -4.66
C GLU A 39 -4.89 13.64 -4.52
N THR A 40 -4.34 13.31 -3.35
CA THR A 40 -2.90 13.48 -3.06
C THR A 40 -2.01 12.65 -4.00
N VAL A 41 -2.45 11.46 -4.40
CA VAL A 41 -1.66 10.54 -5.24
C VAL A 41 -2.06 10.58 -6.72
N GLY A 42 -2.98 11.46 -7.11
CA GLY A 42 -3.48 11.56 -8.49
C GLY A 42 -4.19 10.29 -8.95
N TRP A 43 -5.01 9.69 -8.11
CA TRP A 43 -5.75 8.46 -8.42
C TRP A 43 -6.79 8.70 -9.51
N ALA A 44 -6.50 8.22 -10.73
CA ALA A 44 -7.37 8.33 -11.90
C ALA A 44 -8.42 7.22 -12.10
N PRO A 45 -8.27 5.98 -11.57
CA PRO A 45 -9.31 4.95 -11.69
C PRO A 45 -10.62 5.31 -10.97
N SER A 46 -11.57 4.37 -10.94
CA SER A 46 -12.78 4.54 -10.13
C SER A 46 -12.44 4.91 -8.67
N PRO A 47 -13.26 5.78 -8.04
CA PRO A 47 -13.00 6.32 -6.71
C PRO A 47 -12.62 5.24 -5.69
N LEU A 48 -11.71 5.58 -4.78
CA LEU A 48 -11.33 4.71 -3.68
C LEU A 48 -12.49 4.58 -2.71
N THR A 49 -12.79 3.35 -2.29
CA THR A 49 -13.80 3.13 -1.24
C THR A 49 -13.16 3.09 0.15
N ARG A 50 -14.00 3.28 1.18
CA ARG A 50 -13.54 3.16 2.57
C ARG A 50 -13.02 1.75 2.88
N ASP A 51 -13.71 0.72 2.39
CA ASP A 51 -13.34 -0.67 2.61
C ASP A 51 -12.01 -1.02 1.92
N GLU A 52 -11.81 -0.51 0.71
CA GLU A 52 -10.55 -0.65 -0.03
C GLU A 52 -9.35 -0.05 0.72
N VAL A 53 -9.52 1.15 1.26
CA VAL A 53 -8.49 1.84 2.06
C VAL A 53 -8.29 1.12 3.40
N ALA A 54 -9.36 0.66 4.04
CA ALA A 54 -9.29 -0.12 5.28
C ALA A 54 -8.50 -1.42 5.07
N ASP A 55 -8.80 -2.18 4.03
CA ASP A 55 -8.11 -3.41 3.66
C ASP A 55 -6.64 -3.17 3.33
N ALA A 56 -6.33 -2.10 2.61
CA ALA A 56 -4.96 -1.69 2.35
C ALA A 56 -4.20 -1.37 3.65
N SER A 57 -4.79 -0.60 4.56
CA SER A 57 -4.16 -0.27 5.84
C SER A 57 -3.92 -1.51 6.71
N ASN A 58 -4.85 -2.46 6.72
CA ASN A 58 -4.72 -3.73 7.42
C ASN A 58 -3.57 -4.57 6.83
N TYR A 59 -3.44 -4.60 5.51
CA TYR A 59 -2.32 -5.25 4.85
C TYR A 59 -0.99 -4.62 5.28
N LEU A 60 -0.85 -3.30 5.17
CA LEU A 60 0.37 -2.59 5.56
C LEU A 60 0.74 -2.81 7.03
N TYR A 61 -0.26 -2.93 7.91
CA TYR A 61 -0.05 -3.23 9.33
C TYR A 61 0.49 -4.65 9.53
N ARG A 62 -0.13 -5.65 8.90
CA ARG A 62 0.32 -7.05 8.99
C ARG A 62 1.75 -7.24 8.46
N GLU A 63 2.12 -6.50 7.42
CA GLU A 63 3.48 -6.52 6.87
C GLU A 63 4.49 -5.66 7.67
N GLY A 64 4.04 -4.95 8.71
CA GLY A 64 4.90 -4.11 9.55
C GLY A 64 5.33 -2.77 8.93
N TYR A 65 4.71 -2.36 7.82
CA TYR A 65 4.96 -1.07 7.18
C TYR A 65 4.29 0.10 7.90
N VAL A 66 3.19 -0.16 8.59
CA VAL A 66 2.53 0.82 9.47
C VAL A 66 2.29 0.22 10.85
N THR A 67 2.13 1.09 11.83
CA THR A 67 1.69 0.75 13.20
C THR A 67 0.46 1.58 13.59
N GLY A 68 -0.23 1.16 14.64
CA GLY A 68 -1.47 1.77 15.12
C GLY A 68 -2.39 0.75 15.78
N VAL A 69 -3.61 1.18 16.10
CA VAL A 69 -4.64 0.32 16.69
C VAL A 69 -5.59 -0.15 15.59
N PRO A 70 -5.67 -1.47 15.31
CA PRO A 70 -6.64 -1.98 14.35
C PRO A 70 -8.06 -1.90 14.90
N VAL A 71 -8.99 -1.50 14.04
CA VAL A 71 -10.42 -1.41 14.33
C VAL A 71 -11.19 -2.22 13.28
N MET A 72 -11.98 -3.19 13.74
CA MET A 72 -12.78 -4.07 12.88
C MET A 72 -13.69 -3.24 11.96
N GLY A 73 -13.63 -3.51 10.66
CA GLY A 73 -14.42 -2.82 9.63
C GLY A 73 -13.95 -1.38 9.29
N ILE A 74 -12.89 -0.87 9.93
CA ILE A 74 -12.34 0.47 9.64
C ILE A 74 -10.86 0.40 9.23
N GLY A 75 -10.15 -0.66 9.62
CA GLY A 75 -8.72 -0.83 9.34
C GLY A 75 -7.88 -0.18 10.43
N ILE A 76 -6.77 0.49 10.06
CA ILE A 76 -5.97 1.29 10.98
C ILE A 76 -6.36 2.76 10.79
N PRO A 77 -7.23 3.36 11.61
CA PRO A 77 -7.84 4.66 11.28
C PRO A 77 -6.84 5.81 11.23
N ARG A 78 -5.77 5.69 12.04
CA ARG A 78 -4.69 6.68 12.17
C ARG A 78 -3.33 5.99 12.13
N PRO A 79 -2.93 5.45 10.97
CA PRO A 79 -1.71 4.67 10.86
C PRO A 79 -0.48 5.57 10.99
N MET A 80 0.56 5.06 11.62
CA MET A 80 1.88 5.68 11.69
C MET A 80 2.84 4.89 10.81
N LEU A 81 3.57 5.57 9.93
CA LEU A 81 4.55 4.93 9.06
C LEU A 81 5.74 4.43 9.88
N THR A 82 6.09 3.15 9.75
CA THR A 82 7.28 2.59 10.40
C THR A 82 8.55 2.95 9.63
N VAL A 83 9.72 2.69 10.20
CA VAL A 83 11.00 2.84 9.48
C VAL A 83 11.05 1.94 8.23
N ALA A 84 10.52 0.70 8.33
CA ALA A 84 10.46 -0.22 7.20
C ALA A 84 9.51 0.30 6.11
N GLY A 85 8.30 0.73 6.49
CA GLY A 85 7.33 1.30 5.56
C GLY A 85 7.85 2.54 4.84
N ARG A 86 8.52 3.44 5.57
CA ARG A 86 9.18 4.62 4.98
C ARG A 86 10.18 4.22 3.92
N ARG A 87 11.10 3.30 4.22
CA ARG A 87 12.13 2.86 3.27
C ARG A 87 11.53 2.29 1.99
N VAL A 88 10.47 1.49 2.11
CA VAL A 88 9.78 0.92 0.95
C VAL A 88 9.08 2.01 0.13
N ALA A 89 8.41 2.95 0.80
CA ALA A 89 7.74 4.07 0.15
C ALA A 89 8.73 4.98 -0.60
N GLU A 90 9.86 5.32 0.04
CA GLU A 90 10.92 6.15 -0.55
C GLU A 90 11.61 5.47 -1.74
N ALA A 91 11.74 4.14 -1.69
CA ALA A 91 12.29 3.37 -2.81
C ALA A 91 11.36 3.36 -4.05
N GLY A 92 10.10 3.79 -3.91
CA GLY A 92 9.13 3.85 -5.01
C GLY A 92 8.79 2.49 -5.63
N ARG A 93 9.11 1.38 -4.95
CA ARG A 93 8.86 0.02 -5.44
C ARG A 93 7.41 -0.36 -5.16
N SER A 94 6.76 -0.99 -6.13
CA SER A 94 5.44 -1.59 -5.91
C SER A 94 5.53 -2.70 -4.87
N LEU A 95 4.56 -2.77 -3.96
CA LEU A 95 4.38 -3.85 -3.00
C LEU A 95 3.95 -5.15 -3.68
N ARG A 96 3.51 -5.08 -4.94
CA ARG A 96 3.14 -6.25 -5.72
C ARG A 96 4.35 -7.18 -5.84
N PRO A 97 4.22 -8.46 -5.43
CA PRO A 97 5.26 -9.44 -5.70
C PRO A 97 5.51 -9.49 -7.21
N ALA A 98 6.77 -9.35 -7.62
CA ALA A 98 7.15 -9.69 -8.98
C ALA A 98 6.75 -11.15 -9.19
N ASN A 99 5.93 -11.44 -10.21
CA ASN A 99 5.73 -12.81 -10.65
C ASN A 99 7.13 -13.35 -10.95
N ARG A 100 7.66 -14.20 -10.06
CA ARG A 100 8.80 -15.03 -10.40
C ARG A 100 8.25 -16.12 -11.30
N ASP A 101 8.06 -15.79 -12.58
CA ASP A 101 7.94 -16.84 -13.57
C ASP A 101 9.21 -17.68 -13.51
N HIS A 102 8.97 -18.96 -13.35
CA HIS A 102 9.93 -20.02 -13.13
C HIS A 102 10.74 -20.23 -14.42
N SER A 103 11.74 -19.39 -14.68
CA SER A 103 12.84 -19.80 -15.55
C SER A 103 13.71 -20.79 -14.78
N VAL A 104 13.25 -22.04 -14.72
CA VAL A 104 14.18 -23.15 -14.59
C VAL A 104 15.06 -23.12 -15.83
N GLU A 105 16.26 -22.60 -15.61
CA GLU A 105 17.42 -22.89 -16.42
C GLU A 105 17.61 -24.42 -16.40
N VAL A 106 16.99 -25.13 -17.33
CA VAL A 106 17.41 -26.49 -17.67
C VAL A 106 18.59 -26.33 -18.62
N GLY A 107 19.73 -26.04 -18.02
CA GLY A 107 21.00 -26.41 -18.61
C GLY A 107 21.06 -27.93 -18.67
N ILE A 108 21.03 -28.47 -19.88
CA ILE A 108 21.79 -29.67 -20.21
C ILE A 108 22.47 -29.43 -21.54
N ALA A 109 23.73 -29.04 -21.42
CA ALA A 109 24.75 -29.34 -22.41
C ALA A 109 24.89 -30.87 -22.49
N THR A 110 24.79 -31.39 -23.72
CA THR A 110 25.80 -32.20 -24.44
C THR A 110 25.10 -32.97 -25.55
#